data_AF-A0A418WFS5-F1
#
_entry.id   AF-A0A418WFS5-F1
#
_cell.length_a   1.000
_cell.length_b   1.000
_cell.length_c   1.000
_cell.angle_alpha   90.00
_cell.angle_beta   90.00
_cell.angle_gamma   90.00
#
_symmetry.space_group_name_H-M   'P 1'
#
loop_
_entity.id
_entity.type
_entity.pdbx_description
1 polymer ?
#
loop_
_entity_poly.entity_id
_entity_poly.type
_entity_poly.pdbx_seq_one_letter_code
_entity_poly.pdbx_strand_id
1 'polypeptide(L)'
;MVFGASGGFGSAVGGRQVIDLTSLSAAQGFIIQGDTAYDYAGACVAAAGDVNGDGLGDIIIGAYAGDDGGDGAGEAYVVFGTTTGFGTAVGGRQVIDLTSLSAAQGFIIQGDTAGDFGGRSVSTAGDINGDGLNDLIVGASGGDDGGTNAGEAYVVFGTDGGFGTAVGGRQVIDLTSLSATQGFVIQGDTEGDYAGRSVSAAGDVNGDGFDDMIVGAHGGEDGGANAGAAYVVFGTDAGFGSAVGGRQVIDLTSLSAAQGFIVQGDAAGDLAGRGVSAAGDVNGDGFDDMIVGALQGADGGIDAGEAYVVFGTDGGFGTAVGGRQVIDLSLLSAAQGFIIQGDLPGDFAGVSVSAAGDINSDGFADLIVGAHGGDDGGIDAGEAYVLFGGPAGFTLPQVAGTSGNDALTGSAVAERLIGGLGNDLLIGGGGADVFVGAAGDDIVDIGAGDFFRIDGGTGSDTLKVSGDLDFTAIGGSAIIGIEGIDSTGNGAQALTLDIDAVLAIGATNRDVLGTTADNVLILRGDAADSLDLTGFGTAASTIAFGGVDYDLYQIAGRTVLAVGTDFILA
;
A
#
# COMPACT_ATOMS: atom_id res chain seq x y z
N MET A 1 5.23 -17.41 5.53
CA MET A 1 4.81 -18.69 6.16
C MET A 1 4.88 -18.57 7.68
N VAL A 2 3.76 -18.47 8.39
CA VAL A 2 3.75 -18.49 9.87
C VAL A 2 3.56 -19.93 10.36
N PHE A 3 4.55 -20.44 11.10
CA PHE A 3 4.47 -21.70 11.84
C PHE A 3 3.44 -21.57 12.98
N GLY A 4 2.18 -21.92 12.70
CA GLY A 4 1.14 -22.07 13.72
C GLY A 4 1.15 -23.48 14.30
N ALA A 5 1.37 -23.58 15.61
CA ALA A 5 1.08 -24.65 16.57
C ALA A 5 0.99 -26.11 16.08
N SER A 6 1.50 -27.06 16.87
CA SER A 6 1.49 -28.51 16.60
C SER A 6 0.10 -29.17 16.32
N GLY A 7 -1.00 -28.40 16.30
CA GLY A 7 -2.35 -28.83 15.90
C GLY A 7 -2.83 -28.36 14.51
N GLY A 8 -2.17 -27.40 13.85
CA GLY A 8 -2.63 -26.78 12.60
C GLY A 8 -3.88 -25.88 12.77
N PHE A 9 -4.20 -25.07 11.75
CA PHE A 9 -5.44 -24.29 11.68
C PHE A 9 -6.65 -25.18 11.33
N GLY A 10 -7.80 -25.01 11.97
CA GLY A 10 -9.02 -25.78 11.66
C GLY A 10 -9.06 -27.18 12.29
N SER A 11 -9.85 -28.07 11.69
CA SER A 11 -10.03 -29.46 12.11
C SER A 11 -9.68 -30.44 11.00
N ALA A 12 -9.08 -31.58 11.34
CA ALA A 12 -8.69 -32.59 10.35
C ALA A 12 -9.89 -33.40 9.85
N VAL A 13 -10.31 -33.19 8.60
CA VAL A 13 -11.37 -33.93 7.91
C VAL A 13 -10.77 -34.66 6.70
N GLY A 14 -10.71 -36.00 6.78
CA GLY A 14 -10.16 -36.82 5.69
C GLY A 14 -8.68 -36.54 5.38
N GLY A 15 -7.89 -36.14 6.39
CA GLY A 15 -6.47 -35.80 6.24
C GLY A 15 -6.17 -34.35 5.82
N ARG A 16 -7.20 -33.52 5.59
CA ARG A 16 -7.07 -32.08 5.32
C ARG A 16 -7.49 -31.26 6.53
N GLN A 17 -6.84 -30.13 6.75
CA GLN A 17 -7.28 -29.15 7.73
C GLN A 17 -8.44 -28.33 7.15
N VAL A 18 -9.54 -28.21 7.89
CA VAL A 18 -10.79 -27.58 7.45
C VAL A 18 -11.30 -26.62 8.53
N ILE A 19 -11.54 -25.37 8.14
CA ILE A 19 -12.38 -24.44 8.88
C ILE A 19 -13.80 -24.58 8.32
N ASP A 20 -14.69 -25.20 9.10
CA ASP A 20 -16.08 -25.39 8.74
C ASP A 20 -16.91 -24.23 9.29
N LEU A 21 -17.42 -23.38 8.39
CA LEU A 21 -18.22 -22.21 8.76
C LEU A 21 -19.55 -22.57 9.42
N THR A 22 -20.02 -23.82 9.28
CA THR A 22 -21.20 -24.31 10.01
C THR A 22 -20.90 -24.60 11.49
N SER A 23 -19.62 -24.75 11.86
CA SER A 23 -19.14 -25.04 13.21
C SER A 23 -18.04 -24.09 13.70
N LEU A 24 -17.98 -22.87 13.13
CA LEU A 24 -16.98 -21.85 13.46
C LEU A 24 -17.01 -21.50 14.96
N SER A 25 -15.97 -21.89 15.69
CA SER A 25 -15.86 -21.61 17.12
C SER A 25 -15.36 -20.19 17.39
N ALA A 26 -15.64 -19.67 18.59
CA ALA A 26 -15.20 -18.33 19.00
C ALA A 26 -13.67 -18.12 18.99
N ALA A 27 -12.88 -19.20 19.08
CA ALA A 27 -11.42 -19.14 18.98
C ALA A 27 -10.93 -19.10 17.53
N GLN A 28 -11.78 -19.46 16.57
CA GLN A 28 -11.46 -19.47 15.15
C GLN A 28 -12.01 -18.22 14.43
N GLY A 29 -13.11 -17.65 14.91
CA GLY A 29 -13.69 -16.45 14.34
C GLY A 29 -15.14 -16.23 14.74
N PHE A 30 -15.81 -15.38 13.96
CA PHE A 30 -17.21 -14.99 14.13
C PHE A 30 -17.86 -14.78 12.76
N ILE A 31 -19.18 -14.60 12.76
CA ILE A 31 -19.99 -14.32 11.57
C ILE A 31 -20.51 -12.90 11.68
N ILE A 32 -20.45 -12.14 10.59
CA ILE A 32 -21.20 -10.89 10.42
C ILE A 32 -22.44 -11.24 9.62
N GLN A 33 -23.61 -11.05 10.22
CA GLN A 33 -24.90 -11.38 9.62
C GLN A 33 -25.56 -10.10 9.10
N GLY A 34 -25.97 -10.13 7.82
CA GLY A 34 -26.68 -9.04 7.15
C GLY A 34 -27.91 -8.54 7.89
N ASP A 35 -28.26 -7.28 7.65
CA ASP A 35 -29.40 -6.60 8.27
C ASP A 35 -30.73 -7.09 7.70
N THR A 36 -31.07 -6.68 6.48
CA THR A 36 -32.35 -7.03 5.86
C THR A 36 -32.18 -7.95 4.64
N ALA A 37 -33.32 -8.41 4.12
CA ALA A 37 -33.32 -9.41 3.06
C ALA A 37 -33.03 -8.74 1.71
N TYR A 38 -32.09 -9.30 0.96
CA TYR A 38 -31.65 -8.82 -0.35
C TYR A 38 -30.72 -7.59 -0.35
N ASP A 39 -30.23 -7.14 0.82
CA ASP A 39 -29.22 -6.05 0.87
C ASP A 39 -27.83 -6.49 0.40
N TYR A 40 -27.60 -7.81 0.35
CA TYR A 40 -26.32 -8.43 -0.04
C TYR A 40 -25.11 -7.96 0.79
N ALA A 41 -25.28 -7.76 2.10
CA ALA A 41 -24.15 -7.52 3.01
C ALA A 41 -23.05 -8.59 2.84
N GLY A 42 -21.82 -8.14 2.60
CA GLY A 42 -20.69 -9.00 2.25
C GLY A 42 -20.47 -9.18 0.74
N ALA A 43 -21.17 -8.41 -0.11
CA ALA A 43 -20.90 -8.36 -1.55
C ALA A 43 -19.49 -7.83 -1.86
N CYS A 44 -18.98 -6.94 -1.00
CA CYS A 44 -17.59 -6.51 -0.97
C CYS A 44 -17.18 -6.32 0.50
N VAL A 45 -15.91 -6.61 0.80
CA VAL A 45 -15.34 -6.52 2.14
C VAL A 45 -13.90 -6.02 2.03
N ALA A 46 -13.46 -5.24 3.01
CA ALA A 46 -12.08 -4.80 3.14
C ALA A 46 -11.68 -4.69 4.61
N ALA A 47 -10.37 -4.76 4.87
CA ALA A 47 -9.83 -4.23 6.11
C ALA A 47 -10.01 -2.70 6.09
N ALA A 48 -10.44 -2.13 7.21
CA ALA A 48 -10.66 -0.70 7.35
C ALA A 48 -9.45 0.03 7.94
N GLY A 49 -8.48 -0.69 8.51
CA GLY A 49 -7.44 -0.11 9.35
C GLY A 49 -7.99 0.24 10.75
N ASP A 50 -7.26 0.98 11.57
CA ASP A 50 -7.73 1.46 12.87
C ASP A 50 -8.48 2.79 12.68
N VAL A 51 -9.80 2.73 12.51
CA VAL A 51 -10.58 3.94 12.24
C VAL A 51 -10.97 4.67 13.52
N ASN A 52 -10.88 4.00 14.68
CA ASN A 52 -11.37 4.52 15.97
C ASN A 52 -10.26 4.85 16.99
N GLY A 53 -9.01 4.58 16.64
CA GLY A 53 -7.82 4.90 17.43
C GLY A 53 -7.59 3.97 18.62
N ASP A 54 -8.11 2.74 18.60
CA ASP A 54 -7.94 1.77 19.69
C ASP A 54 -6.71 0.84 19.53
N GLY A 55 -5.99 1.00 18.42
CA GLY A 55 -4.80 0.24 18.04
C GLY A 55 -5.09 -1.12 17.42
N LEU A 56 -6.34 -1.41 17.07
CA LEU A 56 -6.77 -2.64 16.42
C LEU A 56 -7.35 -2.34 15.04
N GLY A 57 -7.10 -3.24 14.08
CA GLY A 57 -7.73 -3.13 12.77
C GLY A 57 -9.23 -3.43 12.81
N ASP A 58 -9.97 -2.63 12.07
CA ASP A 58 -11.42 -2.69 11.87
C ASP A 58 -11.75 -3.30 10.49
N ILE A 59 -13.04 -3.52 10.23
CA ILE A 59 -13.54 -4.15 9.00
C ILE A 59 -14.67 -3.32 8.41
N ILE A 60 -14.66 -3.11 7.09
CA ILE A 60 -15.78 -2.52 6.34
C ILE A 60 -16.43 -3.56 5.42
N ILE A 61 -17.77 -3.53 5.38
CA ILE A 61 -18.61 -4.48 4.65
C ILE A 61 -19.65 -3.71 3.84
N GLY A 62 -19.66 -3.90 2.53
CA GLY A 62 -20.68 -3.30 1.65
C GLY A 62 -21.94 -4.15 1.53
N ALA A 63 -23.08 -3.47 1.43
CA ALA A 63 -24.42 -3.97 1.22
C ALA A 63 -25.14 -3.09 0.19
N TYR A 64 -24.70 -3.18 -1.06
CA TYR A 64 -25.04 -2.22 -2.11
C TYR A 64 -26.53 -2.10 -2.46
N ALA A 65 -27.37 -3.02 -1.99
CA ALA A 65 -28.79 -3.04 -2.31
C ALA A 65 -29.68 -2.80 -1.08
N GLY A 66 -29.12 -2.36 0.05
CA GLY A 66 -29.97 -2.04 1.18
C GLY A 66 -30.72 -0.73 1.03
N ASP A 67 -31.74 -0.62 1.86
CA ASP A 67 -32.87 0.28 1.68
C ASP A 67 -33.01 1.35 2.77
N ASP A 68 -32.07 1.46 3.72
CA ASP A 68 -32.19 2.40 4.85
C ASP A 68 -32.17 3.87 4.39
N GLY A 69 -31.49 4.17 3.27
CA GLY A 69 -31.51 5.47 2.55
C GLY A 69 -32.58 5.61 1.46
N GLY A 70 -33.35 4.55 1.20
CA GLY A 70 -34.26 4.42 0.05
C GLY A 70 -33.96 3.17 -0.78
N ASP A 71 -34.90 2.72 -1.62
CA ASP A 71 -34.81 1.47 -2.41
C ASP A 71 -33.49 1.40 -3.20
N GLY A 72 -32.58 0.50 -2.80
CA GLY A 72 -31.25 0.33 -3.39
C GLY A 72 -30.31 1.54 -3.23
N ALA A 73 -30.51 2.38 -2.22
CA ALA A 73 -29.54 3.42 -1.87
C ALA A 73 -28.20 2.83 -1.42
N GLY A 74 -28.25 1.61 -0.86
CA GLY A 74 -27.11 0.83 -0.39
C GLY A 74 -26.61 1.28 0.99
N GLU A 75 -25.88 0.41 1.67
CA GLU A 75 -25.14 0.76 2.89
C GLU A 75 -23.75 0.15 2.93
N ALA A 76 -22.92 0.67 3.83
CA ALA A 76 -21.76 -0.03 4.34
C ALA A 76 -21.81 -0.12 5.87
N TYR A 77 -21.18 -1.15 6.42
CA TYR A 77 -21.11 -1.39 7.86
C TYR A 77 -19.65 -1.46 8.26
N VAL A 78 -19.30 -0.72 9.32
CA VAL A 78 -17.96 -0.79 9.91
C VAL A 78 -18.08 -1.54 11.23
N VAL A 79 -17.25 -2.56 11.40
CA VAL A 79 -17.19 -3.39 12.61
C VAL A 79 -15.82 -3.21 13.25
N PHE A 80 -15.81 -2.78 14.51
CA PHE A 80 -14.58 -2.52 15.22
C PHE A 80 -13.86 -3.79 15.65
N GLY A 81 -12.54 -3.76 15.56
CA GLY A 81 -11.64 -4.70 16.21
C GLY A 81 -11.85 -4.69 17.72
N THR A 82 -11.60 -5.84 18.38
CA THR A 82 -11.67 -5.88 19.85
C THR A 82 -10.88 -7.04 20.44
N THR A 83 -10.32 -6.82 21.62
CA THR A 83 -9.69 -7.87 22.43
C THR A 83 -10.68 -8.59 23.36
N THR A 84 -11.91 -8.08 23.50
CA THR A 84 -12.91 -8.62 24.44
C THR A 84 -13.81 -9.69 23.82
N GLY A 85 -13.67 -9.93 22.51
CA GLY A 85 -14.42 -10.90 21.73
C GLY A 85 -15.55 -10.28 20.91
N PHE A 86 -15.94 -10.98 19.85
CA PHE A 86 -16.89 -10.47 18.85
C PHE A 86 -18.29 -11.05 19.04
N GLY A 87 -19.31 -10.19 18.89
CA GLY A 87 -20.70 -10.59 18.77
C GLY A 87 -21.29 -11.32 19.98
N THR A 88 -22.34 -12.10 19.73
CA THR A 88 -22.99 -12.94 20.74
C THR A 88 -23.12 -14.39 20.26
N ALA A 89 -23.22 -15.32 21.21
CA ALA A 89 -23.32 -16.74 20.88
C ALA A 89 -24.71 -17.11 20.35
N VAL A 90 -24.80 -17.42 19.05
CA VAL A 90 -26.01 -17.87 18.36
C VAL A 90 -25.76 -19.27 17.78
N GLY A 91 -26.45 -20.27 18.31
CA GLY A 91 -26.30 -21.67 17.85
C GLY A 91 -24.88 -22.22 18.02
N GLY A 92 -24.11 -21.73 19.01
CA GLY A 92 -22.73 -22.16 19.28
C GLY A 92 -21.65 -21.40 18.50
N ARG A 93 -22.03 -20.41 17.67
CA ARG A 93 -21.13 -19.55 16.89
C ARG A 93 -21.23 -18.11 17.37
N GLN A 94 -20.15 -17.33 17.25
CA GLN A 94 -20.22 -15.90 17.54
C GLN A 94 -20.79 -15.16 16.34
N VAL A 95 -21.78 -14.30 16.57
CA VAL A 95 -22.47 -13.55 15.52
C VAL A 95 -22.56 -12.07 15.90
N ILE A 96 -22.08 -11.21 15.01
CA ILE A 96 -22.42 -9.79 14.96
C ILE A 96 -23.63 -9.67 14.03
N ASP A 97 -24.72 -9.16 14.56
CA ASP A 97 -25.99 -9.01 13.86
C ASP A 97 -26.17 -7.53 13.47
N LEU A 98 -26.10 -7.23 12.18
CA LEU A 98 -26.13 -5.86 11.68
C LEU A 98 -27.49 -5.15 11.92
N THR A 99 -28.57 -5.92 12.13
CA THR A 99 -29.88 -5.38 12.55
C THR A 99 -29.83 -4.67 13.91
N SER A 100 -28.82 -4.97 14.72
CA SER A 100 -28.68 -4.49 16.09
C SER A 100 -27.25 -4.07 16.46
N LEU A 101 -26.48 -3.63 15.45
CA LEU A 101 -25.09 -3.20 15.62
C LEU A 101 -24.99 -2.06 16.64
N SER A 102 -24.40 -2.35 17.80
CA SER A 102 -24.26 -1.36 18.87
C SER A 102 -23.08 -0.41 18.61
N ALA A 103 -23.11 0.77 19.25
CA ALA A 103 -22.03 1.76 19.14
C ALA A 103 -20.65 1.26 19.58
N ALA A 104 -20.57 0.20 20.40
CA ALA A 104 -19.31 -0.40 20.81
C ALA A 104 -18.80 -1.46 19.82
N GLN A 105 -19.65 -1.90 18.90
CA GLN A 105 -19.31 -2.89 17.87
C GLN A 105 -19.03 -2.23 16.52
N GLY A 106 -19.53 -1.02 16.28
CA GLY A 106 -19.41 -0.39 14.98
C GLY A 106 -20.45 0.68 14.70
N PHE A 107 -20.55 1.04 13.43
CA PHE A 107 -21.50 2.01 12.89
C PHE A 107 -21.91 1.65 11.46
N ILE A 108 -22.92 2.35 10.95
CA ILE A 108 -23.50 2.19 9.63
C ILE A 108 -23.21 3.46 8.82
N ILE A 109 -22.83 3.27 7.56
CA ILE A 109 -22.78 4.31 6.54
C ILE A 109 -24.00 4.08 5.65
N GLN A 110 -25.01 4.92 5.81
CA GLN A 110 -26.27 4.82 5.08
C GLN A 110 -26.15 5.57 3.75
N GLY A 111 -26.53 4.91 2.64
CA GLY A 111 -26.55 5.48 1.29
C GLY A 111 -27.33 6.78 1.17
N ASP A 112 -26.99 7.57 0.15
CA ASP A 112 -27.56 8.91 -0.08
C ASP A 112 -29.00 8.80 -0.64
N THR A 113 -29.13 8.43 -1.93
CA THR A 113 -30.44 8.36 -2.58
C THR A 113 -30.73 6.99 -3.21
N ALA A 114 -32.02 6.71 -3.43
CA ALA A 114 -32.48 5.44 -3.96
C ALA A 114 -31.90 5.17 -5.37
N GLY A 115 -31.17 4.05 -5.50
CA GLY A 115 -30.52 3.66 -6.75
C GLY A 115 -29.02 3.99 -6.82
N ASP A 116 -28.46 4.64 -5.80
CA ASP A 116 -27.03 5.03 -5.82
C ASP A 116 -26.10 3.84 -5.57
N PHE A 117 -26.60 2.79 -4.92
CA PHE A 117 -25.86 1.57 -4.59
C PHE A 117 -24.60 1.81 -3.73
N GLY A 118 -24.68 2.68 -2.72
CA GLY A 118 -23.61 2.88 -1.74
C GLY A 118 -23.16 1.57 -1.10
N GLY A 119 -21.85 1.37 -0.98
CA GLY A 119 -21.30 0.08 -0.55
C GLY A 119 -21.22 -0.95 -1.67
N ARG A 120 -21.25 -0.52 -2.94
CA ARG A 120 -20.94 -1.39 -4.09
C ARG A 120 -19.49 -1.82 -4.10
N SER A 121 -18.60 -0.91 -3.71
CA SER A 121 -17.19 -1.16 -3.46
C SER A 121 -16.82 -0.43 -2.17
N VAL A 122 -15.98 -1.05 -1.34
CA VAL A 122 -15.51 -0.48 -0.07
C VAL A 122 -14.04 -0.77 0.08
N SER A 123 -13.31 0.17 0.69
CA SER A 123 -11.91 0.03 1.06
C SER A 123 -11.59 0.93 2.25
N THR A 124 -10.48 0.67 2.95
CA THR A 124 -9.77 1.77 3.62
C THR A 124 -9.31 2.78 2.57
N ALA A 125 -9.29 4.05 2.93
CA ALA A 125 -8.67 5.11 2.15
C ALA A 125 -7.21 5.38 2.59
N GLY A 126 -6.75 4.77 3.70
CA GLY A 126 -5.52 5.17 4.37
C GLY A 126 -5.72 6.36 5.31
N ASP A 127 -4.66 6.92 5.88
CA ASP A 127 -4.70 8.20 6.61
C ASP A 127 -4.55 9.35 5.61
N ILE A 128 -5.65 9.76 5.01
CA ILE A 128 -5.63 10.76 3.93
C ILE A 128 -5.56 12.19 4.46
N ASN A 129 -5.77 12.38 5.77
CA ASN A 129 -5.85 13.71 6.39
C ASN A 129 -4.73 13.97 7.42
N GLY A 130 -3.89 12.97 7.70
CA GLY A 130 -2.72 13.03 8.56
C GLY A 130 -3.03 13.10 10.05
N ASP A 131 -4.20 12.61 10.50
CA ASP A 131 -4.58 12.59 11.91
C ASP A 131 -4.13 11.31 12.64
N GLY A 132 -3.53 10.37 11.91
CA GLY A 132 -3.02 9.10 12.41
C GLY A 132 -4.06 7.99 12.51
N LEU A 133 -5.29 8.22 12.03
CA LEU A 133 -6.36 7.22 11.96
C LEU A 133 -6.64 6.85 10.51
N ASN A 134 -7.04 5.61 10.29
CA ASN A 134 -7.43 5.20 8.94
C ASN A 134 -8.81 5.75 8.58
N ASP A 135 -8.93 6.25 7.36
CA ASP A 135 -10.15 6.72 6.73
C ASP A 135 -10.76 5.63 5.83
N LEU A 136 -11.99 5.86 5.38
CA LEU A 136 -12.79 4.89 4.63
C LEU A 136 -13.27 5.48 3.32
N ILE A 137 -13.31 4.66 2.26
CA ILE A 137 -13.95 5.04 0.99
C ILE A 137 -15.05 4.04 0.60
N VAL A 138 -16.20 4.57 0.20
CA VAL A 138 -17.41 3.83 -0.15
C VAL A 138 -17.89 4.26 -1.53
N GLY A 139 -17.84 3.35 -2.49
CA GLY A 139 -18.33 3.58 -3.85
C GLY A 139 -19.85 3.42 -3.97
N ALA A 140 -20.47 4.35 -4.70
CA ALA A 140 -21.89 4.42 -5.01
C ALA A 140 -22.05 4.65 -6.53
N SER A 141 -21.87 3.59 -7.31
CA SER A 141 -21.77 3.71 -8.77
C SER A 141 -23.01 4.21 -9.49
N GLY A 142 -24.16 4.26 -8.82
CA GLY A 142 -25.44 4.62 -9.41
C GLY A 142 -25.87 6.06 -9.16
N GLY A 143 -25.17 6.85 -8.35
CA GLY A 143 -25.72 8.15 -7.99
C GLY A 143 -25.56 9.22 -9.06
N ASP A 144 -26.29 10.29 -8.80
CA ASP A 144 -26.75 11.24 -9.79
C ASP A 144 -26.26 12.68 -9.55
N ASP A 145 -25.38 12.93 -8.57
CA ASP A 145 -24.92 14.29 -8.20
C ASP A 145 -24.14 14.96 -9.36
N GLY A 146 -23.38 14.17 -10.12
CA GLY A 146 -22.65 14.59 -11.35
C GLY A 146 -23.47 14.51 -12.65
N GLY A 147 -24.72 14.04 -12.59
CA GLY A 147 -25.55 13.66 -13.74
C GLY A 147 -25.99 12.21 -13.63
N THR A 148 -26.96 11.78 -14.44
CA THR A 148 -27.59 10.44 -14.31
C THR A 148 -26.55 9.31 -14.31
N ASN A 149 -26.45 8.52 -13.25
CA ASN A 149 -25.43 7.48 -13.06
C ASN A 149 -23.99 7.95 -13.36
N ALA A 150 -23.67 9.22 -13.10
CA ALA A 150 -22.27 9.65 -13.07
C ALA A 150 -21.49 8.88 -12.00
N GLY A 151 -22.19 8.45 -10.94
CA GLY A 151 -21.67 7.73 -9.80
C GLY A 151 -20.93 8.65 -8.84
N GLU A 152 -20.72 8.18 -7.61
CA GLU A 152 -19.95 8.87 -6.60
C GLU A 152 -19.09 7.90 -5.79
N ALA A 153 -18.12 8.46 -5.08
CA ALA A 153 -17.54 7.83 -3.91
C ALA A 153 -17.67 8.76 -2.70
N TYR A 154 -17.82 8.18 -1.53
CA TYR A 154 -17.91 8.89 -0.27
C TYR A 154 -16.73 8.52 0.59
N VAL A 155 -16.07 9.52 1.14
CA VAL A 155 -14.98 9.33 2.09
C VAL A 155 -15.50 9.65 3.49
N VAL A 156 -15.23 8.77 4.44
CA VAL A 156 -15.60 8.93 5.85
C VAL A 156 -14.32 8.91 6.67
N PHE A 157 -14.11 9.96 7.46
CA PHE A 157 -12.92 10.08 8.29
C PHE A 157 -12.96 9.16 9.51
N GLY A 158 -11.81 8.60 9.88
CA GLY A 158 -11.54 8.01 11.17
C GLY A 158 -11.71 9.03 12.29
N THR A 159 -12.08 8.57 13.48
CA THR A 159 -12.18 9.44 14.66
C THR A 159 -12.23 8.66 15.97
N ASP A 160 -11.56 9.19 16.99
CA ASP A 160 -11.69 8.73 18.38
C ASP A 160 -12.90 9.36 19.13
N GLY A 161 -13.57 10.32 18.49
CA GLY A 161 -14.71 11.06 19.03
C GLY A 161 -16.06 10.34 18.89
N GLY A 162 -16.08 9.23 18.16
CA GLY A 162 -17.27 8.44 17.83
C GLY A 162 -17.95 8.85 16.52
N PHE A 163 -18.76 7.94 15.97
CA PHE A 163 -19.29 8.04 14.62
C PHE A 163 -20.78 8.36 14.57
N GLY A 164 -21.15 9.27 13.66
CA GLY A 164 -22.53 9.49 13.26
C GLY A 164 -23.47 9.94 14.37
N THR A 165 -24.75 9.58 14.21
CA THR A 165 -25.80 9.85 15.20
C THR A 165 -26.60 8.59 15.52
N ALA A 166 -27.18 8.53 16.72
CA ALA A 166 -27.95 7.38 17.16
C ALA A 166 -29.33 7.32 16.49
N VAL A 167 -29.53 6.36 15.58
CA VAL A 167 -30.80 6.07 14.90
C VAL A 167 -31.22 4.63 15.23
N GLY A 168 -32.39 4.47 15.85
CA GLY A 168 -32.88 3.12 16.21
C GLY A 168 -32.00 2.33 17.19
N GLY A 169 -31.06 2.99 17.89
CA GLY A 169 -30.09 2.34 18.78
C GLY A 169 -28.76 1.96 18.12
N ARG A 170 -28.60 2.26 16.82
CA ARG A 170 -27.38 2.07 16.03
C ARG A 170 -26.74 3.44 15.74
N GLN A 171 -25.43 3.48 15.53
CA GLN A 171 -24.76 4.71 15.07
C GLN A 171 -24.79 4.76 13.54
N VAL A 172 -25.24 5.89 12.99
CA VAL A 172 -25.44 6.07 11.55
C VAL A 172 -24.78 7.35 11.08
N ILE A 173 -23.91 7.22 10.08
CA ILE A 173 -23.46 8.30 9.20
C ILE A 173 -24.38 8.30 7.99
N ASP A 174 -25.07 9.41 7.76
CA ASP A 174 -26.03 9.58 6.67
C ASP A 174 -25.37 10.36 5.54
N LEU A 175 -25.16 9.71 4.40
CA LEU A 175 -24.45 10.30 3.27
C LEU A 175 -25.19 11.48 2.63
N THR A 176 -26.52 11.57 2.78
CA THR A 176 -27.32 12.73 2.33
C THR A 176 -26.91 14.04 3.01
N SER A 177 -26.29 13.94 4.19
CA SER A 177 -25.94 15.07 5.06
C SER A 177 -24.54 14.97 5.64
N LEU A 178 -23.63 14.31 4.92
CA LEU A 178 -22.23 14.11 5.31
C LEU A 178 -21.55 15.46 5.59
N SER A 179 -21.28 15.72 6.87
CA SER A 179 -20.66 16.98 7.29
C SER A 179 -19.15 16.98 7.02
N ALA A 180 -18.57 18.18 6.92
CA ALA A 180 -17.14 18.36 6.67
C ALA A 180 -16.21 17.74 7.74
N THR A 181 -16.73 17.45 8.95
CA THR A 181 -15.97 16.76 10.00
C THR A 181 -16.11 15.25 9.94
N GLN A 182 -17.09 14.74 9.17
CA GLN A 182 -17.29 13.32 8.97
C GLN A 182 -16.65 12.83 7.68
N GLY A 183 -16.48 13.71 6.69
CA GLY A 183 -15.97 13.30 5.38
C GLY A 183 -16.31 14.27 4.25
N PHE A 184 -16.25 13.75 3.03
CA PHE A 184 -16.58 14.47 1.80
C PHE A 184 -17.07 13.51 0.70
N VAL A 185 -17.60 14.10 -0.37
CA VAL A 185 -18.09 13.39 -1.56
C VAL A 185 -17.11 13.61 -2.72
N ILE A 186 -16.82 12.55 -3.45
CA ILE A 186 -16.17 12.57 -4.76
C ILE A 186 -17.29 12.37 -5.78
N GLN A 187 -17.69 13.45 -6.42
CA GLN A 187 -18.77 13.47 -7.40
C GLN A 187 -18.25 13.06 -8.78
N GLY A 188 -18.94 12.12 -9.43
CA GLY A 188 -18.65 11.67 -10.79
C GLY A 188 -18.58 12.80 -11.82
N ASP A 189 -17.83 12.55 -12.89
CA ASP A 189 -17.60 13.53 -13.96
C ASP A 189 -18.86 13.75 -14.80
N THR A 190 -19.25 12.76 -15.60
CA THR A 190 -20.40 12.89 -16.51
C THR A 190 -21.39 11.73 -16.42
N GLU A 191 -22.59 11.95 -16.98
CA GLU A 191 -23.67 10.97 -17.04
C GLU A 191 -23.19 9.64 -17.64
N GLY A 192 -23.36 8.55 -16.88
CA GLY A 192 -23.01 7.21 -17.31
C GLY A 192 -21.56 6.80 -17.10
N ASP A 193 -20.74 7.59 -16.39
CA ASP A 193 -19.35 7.22 -16.10
C ASP A 193 -19.22 6.16 -15.00
N TYR A 194 -20.22 6.07 -14.12
CA TYR A 194 -20.29 5.14 -12.98
C TYR A 194 -19.06 5.19 -12.07
N ALA A 195 -18.59 6.39 -11.71
CA ALA A 195 -17.56 6.58 -10.71
C ALA A 195 -17.93 5.89 -9.39
N GLY A 196 -16.94 5.37 -8.66
CA GLY A 196 -17.19 4.57 -7.45
C GLY A 196 -17.61 3.12 -7.76
N ARG A 197 -17.52 2.66 -9.01
CA ARG A 197 -17.69 1.25 -9.34
C ARG A 197 -16.66 0.36 -8.64
N SER A 198 -15.44 0.84 -8.53
CA SER A 198 -14.35 0.25 -7.75
C SER A 198 -13.65 1.39 -7.02
N VAL A 199 -13.32 1.19 -5.75
CA VAL A 199 -12.56 2.16 -4.95
C VAL A 199 -11.45 1.43 -4.20
N SER A 200 -10.34 2.13 -3.97
CA SER A 200 -9.21 1.63 -3.17
C SER A 200 -8.43 2.82 -2.61
N ALA A 201 -7.69 2.61 -1.52
CA ALA A 201 -6.51 3.42 -1.26
C ALA A 201 -5.54 3.28 -2.45
N ALA A 202 -4.81 4.35 -2.75
CA ALA A 202 -3.70 4.35 -3.70
C ALA A 202 -2.33 4.30 -2.99
N GLY A 203 -2.28 4.60 -1.70
CA GLY A 203 -1.02 4.84 -0.98
C GLY A 203 -0.55 6.28 -1.18
N ASP A 204 0.64 6.63 -0.72
CA ASP A 204 1.22 7.96 -0.96
C ASP A 204 1.90 7.98 -2.33
N VAL A 205 1.13 8.32 -3.37
CA VAL A 205 1.62 8.22 -4.76
C VAL A 205 2.46 9.43 -5.14
N ASN A 206 2.39 10.52 -4.37
CA ASN A 206 3.03 11.79 -4.69
C ASN A 206 4.19 12.15 -3.71
N GLY A 207 4.36 11.38 -2.64
CA GLY A 207 5.39 11.51 -1.61
C GLY A 207 5.19 12.69 -0.66
N ASP A 208 3.95 13.15 -0.46
CA ASP A 208 3.65 14.27 0.44
C ASP A 208 3.35 13.84 1.88
N GLY A 209 3.34 12.54 2.15
CA GLY A 209 3.14 11.92 3.45
C GLY A 209 1.69 11.68 3.83
N PHE A 210 0.73 11.91 2.92
CA PHE A 210 -0.67 11.56 3.09
C PHE A 210 -1.03 10.42 2.15
N ASP A 211 -1.87 9.48 2.63
CA ASP A 211 -2.39 8.46 1.73
C ASP A 211 -3.32 9.09 0.67
N ASP A 212 -3.27 8.58 -0.55
CA ASP A 212 -4.12 8.98 -1.66
C ASP A 212 -5.20 7.92 -1.96
N MET A 213 -6.18 8.27 -2.79
CA MET A 213 -7.29 7.38 -3.14
C MET A 213 -7.46 7.24 -4.66
N ILE A 214 -7.94 6.08 -5.11
CA ILE A 214 -8.29 5.85 -6.51
C ILE A 214 -9.76 5.40 -6.66
N VAL A 215 -10.45 6.02 -7.61
CA VAL A 215 -11.88 5.82 -7.91
C VAL A 215 -12.04 5.42 -9.37
N GLY A 216 -12.51 4.19 -9.61
CA GLY A 216 -12.78 3.66 -10.95
C GLY A 216 -14.15 4.10 -11.50
N ALA A 217 -14.15 4.51 -12.77
CA ALA A 217 -15.29 5.00 -13.54
C ALA A 217 -15.29 4.36 -14.94
N HIS A 218 -15.63 3.08 -14.99
CA HIS A 218 -15.55 2.26 -16.20
C HIS A 218 -16.43 2.70 -17.39
N GLY A 219 -17.39 3.60 -17.18
CA GLY A 219 -18.19 4.17 -18.26
C GLY A 219 -17.57 5.42 -18.91
N GLY A 220 -16.48 5.94 -18.35
CA GLY A 220 -15.80 7.16 -18.78
C GLY A 220 -15.61 7.27 -20.28
N GLU A 221 -15.93 8.43 -20.84
CA GLU A 221 -15.84 8.67 -22.30
C GLU A 221 -14.65 9.55 -22.73
N ASP A 222 -13.82 10.03 -21.80
CA ASP A 222 -12.68 10.92 -22.08
C ASP A 222 -11.66 10.29 -23.07
N GLY A 223 -11.42 8.97 -22.97
CA GLY A 223 -10.58 8.20 -23.89
C GLY A 223 -11.29 7.67 -25.14
N GLY A 224 -12.58 7.97 -25.31
CA GLY A 224 -13.47 7.38 -26.30
C GLY A 224 -14.66 6.67 -25.66
N ALA A 225 -15.65 6.30 -26.46
CA ALA A 225 -16.92 5.76 -25.95
C ALA A 225 -16.71 4.53 -25.05
N ASN A 226 -17.03 4.65 -23.75
CA ASN A 226 -16.76 3.65 -22.72
C ASN A 226 -15.31 3.12 -22.71
N ALA A 227 -14.34 3.98 -23.00
CA ALA A 227 -12.93 3.63 -22.76
C ALA A 227 -12.66 3.42 -21.26
N GLY A 228 -13.47 4.07 -20.42
CA GLY A 228 -13.33 4.07 -18.97
C GLY A 228 -12.29 5.08 -18.49
N ALA A 229 -12.29 5.30 -17.19
CA ALA A 229 -11.32 6.14 -16.50
C ALA A 229 -11.13 5.66 -15.06
N ALA A 230 -10.01 6.05 -14.46
CA ALA A 230 -9.85 6.09 -13.01
C ALA A 230 -9.41 7.50 -12.60
N TYR A 231 -9.80 7.90 -11.39
CA TYR A 231 -9.49 9.20 -10.82
C TYR A 231 -8.69 9.00 -9.56
N VAL A 232 -7.53 9.63 -9.48
CA VAL A 232 -6.71 9.64 -8.27
C VAL A 232 -6.95 10.97 -7.58
N VAL A 233 -7.27 10.90 -6.29
CA VAL A 233 -7.56 12.07 -5.44
C VAL A 233 -6.53 12.08 -4.32
N PHE A 234 -5.82 13.19 -4.19
CA PHE A 234 -4.73 13.31 -3.22
C PHE A 234 -5.25 13.51 -1.79
N GLY A 235 -4.55 12.90 -0.83
CA GLY A 235 -4.64 13.22 0.59
C GLY A 235 -4.17 14.64 0.89
N THR A 236 -4.63 15.23 1.99
CA THR A 236 -4.19 16.56 2.45
C THR A 236 -4.72 16.90 3.85
N ASP A 237 -3.95 17.69 4.60
CA ASP A 237 -4.40 18.38 5.82
C ASP A 237 -5.08 19.74 5.56
N ALA A 238 -5.08 20.22 4.31
CA ALA A 238 -5.63 21.53 3.93
C ALA A 238 -7.17 21.51 3.76
N GLY A 239 -7.77 20.32 3.82
CA GLY A 239 -9.18 20.06 3.63
C GLY A 239 -9.57 19.75 2.18
N PHE A 240 -10.74 19.12 2.02
CA PHE A 240 -11.16 18.51 0.75
C PHE A 240 -12.28 19.28 0.07
N GLY A 241 -12.11 19.50 -1.24
CA GLY A 241 -13.18 19.98 -2.11
C GLY A 241 -13.73 21.36 -1.77
N SER A 242 -14.99 21.58 -2.12
CA SER A 242 -15.72 22.83 -1.85
C SER A 242 -17.10 22.56 -1.26
N ALA A 243 -17.62 23.50 -0.48
CA ALA A 243 -18.90 23.35 0.18
C ALA A 243 -20.07 23.48 -0.82
N VAL A 244 -20.76 22.37 -1.08
CA VAL A 244 -21.94 22.29 -1.97
C VAL A 244 -23.07 21.62 -1.22
N GLY A 245 -24.23 22.28 -1.12
CA GLY A 245 -25.41 21.69 -0.46
C GLY A 245 -25.24 21.38 1.03
N GLY A 246 -24.18 21.84 1.69
CA GLY A 246 -23.86 21.50 3.09
C GLY A 246 -22.88 20.34 3.25
N ARG A 247 -22.48 19.69 2.14
CA ARG A 247 -21.42 18.67 2.05
C ARG A 247 -20.14 19.31 1.50
N GLN A 248 -18.99 18.67 1.72
CA GLN A 248 -17.77 18.98 0.96
C GLN A 248 -17.72 18.09 -0.28
N VAL A 249 -17.41 18.68 -1.43
CA VAL A 249 -17.46 17.98 -2.72
C VAL A 249 -16.18 18.23 -3.52
N ILE A 250 -15.52 17.15 -3.92
CA ILE A 250 -14.54 17.12 -5.00
C ILE A 250 -15.30 16.73 -6.28
N ASP A 251 -15.28 17.61 -7.27
CA ASP A 251 -16.00 17.43 -8.53
C ASP A 251 -15.03 16.99 -9.63
N LEU A 252 -15.19 15.75 -10.11
CA LEU A 252 -14.28 15.15 -11.09
C LEU A 252 -14.31 15.85 -12.47
N THR A 253 -15.38 16.60 -12.79
CA THR A 253 -15.44 17.45 -13.99
C THR A 253 -14.40 18.58 -13.98
N SER A 254 -13.96 18.98 -12.79
CA SER A 254 -13.08 20.12 -12.56
C SER A 254 -11.91 19.79 -11.63
N LEU A 255 -11.52 18.51 -11.57
CA LEU A 255 -10.43 18.02 -10.73
C LEU A 255 -9.13 18.78 -11.05
N SER A 256 -8.71 19.61 -10.10
CA SER A 256 -7.51 20.43 -10.26
C SER A 256 -6.25 19.62 -10.01
N ALA A 257 -5.10 20.09 -10.54
CA ALA A 257 -3.81 19.45 -10.33
C ALA A 257 -3.37 19.35 -8.86
N ALA A 258 -3.95 20.15 -7.96
CA ALA A 258 -3.68 20.07 -6.52
C ALA A 258 -4.60 19.07 -5.80
N GLN A 259 -5.67 18.63 -6.45
CA GLN A 259 -6.61 17.65 -5.89
C GLN A 259 -6.35 16.25 -6.43
N GLY A 260 -5.68 16.11 -7.58
CA GLY A 260 -5.49 14.82 -8.20
C GLY A 260 -5.27 14.86 -9.70
N PHE A 261 -5.45 13.70 -10.33
CA PHE A 261 -5.33 13.52 -11.78
C PHE A 261 -6.23 12.38 -12.28
N ILE A 262 -6.32 12.26 -13.61
CA ILE A 262 -7.14 11.28 -14.31
C ILE A 262 -6.23 10.27 -15.00
N VAL A 263 -6.54 8.99 -14.84
CA VAL A 263 -6.05 7.90 -15.69
C VAL A 263 -7.12 7.61 -16.74
N GLN A 264 -6.89 8.11 -17.94
CA GLN A 264 -7.84 8.01 -19.05
C GLN A 264 -7.65 6.68 -19.79
N GLY A 265 -8.75 5.96 -20.06
CA GLY A 265 -8.75 4.71 -20.81
C GLY A 265 -8.12 4.83 -22.20
N ASP A 266 -7.57 3.72 -22.69
CA ASP A 266 -6.80 3.63 -23.93
C ASP A 266 -7.69 3.70 -25.18
N ALA A 267 -8.61 2.74 -25.34
CA ALA A 267 -9.50 2.67 -26.48
C ALA A 267 -10.98 2.47 -26.10
N ALA A 268 -11.85 2.82 -27.04
CA ALA A 268 -13.30 2.74 -26.85
C ALA A 268 -13.76 1.29 -26.59
N GLY A 269 -14.38 1.08 -25.42
CA GLY A 269 -14.92 -0.21 -25.00
C GLY A 269 -14.01 -1.00 -24.06
N ASP A 270 -12.82 -0.51 -23.71
CA ASP A 270 -11.87 -1.26 -22.87
C ASP A 270 -12.31 -1.33 -21.39
N LEU A 271 -13.14 -0.37 -20.95
CA LEU A 271 -13.69 -0.27 -19.60
C LEU A 271 -12.62 -0.11 -18.50
N ALA A 272 -11.59 0.71 -18.74
CA ALA A 272 -10.59 1.06 -17.74
C ALA A 272 -11.24 1.60 -16.45
N GLY A 273 -10.68 1.25 -15.30
CA GLY A 273 -11.28 1.60 -14.00
C GLY A 273 -12.40 0.66 -13.57
N ARG A 274 -12.55 -0.50 -14.23
CA ARG A 274 -13.45 -1.57 -13.73
C ARG A 274 -13.02 -2.09 -12.37
N GLY A 275 -11.72 -2.34 -12.23
CA GLY A 275 -11.06 -2.68 -10.99
C GLY A 275 -9.91 -1.69 -10.81
N VAL A 276 -9.76 -1.18 -9.59
CA VAL A 276 -8.63 -0.32 -9.21
C VAL A 276 -8.08 -0.80 -7.89
N SER A 277 -6.78 -0.67 -7.68
CA SER A 277 -6.13 -0.96 -6.41
C SER A 277 -4.81 -0.18 -6.30
N ALA A 278 -4.33 0.03 -5.08
CA ALA A 278 -2.90 0.26 -4.88
C ALA A 278 -2.12 -0.94 -5.44
N ALA A 279 -0.94 -0.67 -5.98
CA ALA A 279 0.05 -1.67 -6.33
C ALA A 279 1.19 -1.70 -5.31
N GLY A 280 1.33 -0.66 -4.47
CA GLY A 280 2.52 -0.41 -3.65
C GLY A 280 3.68 0.08 -4.52
N ASP A 281 4.84 0.31 -3.93
CA ASP A 281 6.06 0.65 -4.69
C ASP A 281 6.60 -0.57 -5.47
N VAL A 282 6.16 -0.74 -6.73
CA VAL A 282 6.52 -1.90 -7.55
C VAL A 282 7.85 -1.69 -8.29
N ASN A 283 8.37 -0.47 -8.33
CA ASN A 283 9.59 -0.12 -9.07
C ASN A 283 10.77 0.25 -8.15
N GLY A 284 10.52 0.45 -6.85
CA GLY A 284 11.46 0.80 -5.79
C GLY A 284 11.93 2.25 -5.82
N ASP A 285 11.12 3.18 -6.34
CA ASP A 285 11.45 4.60 -6.39
C ASP A 285 10.99 5.38 -5.14
N GLY A 286 10.32 4.71 -4.21
CA GLY A 286 9.88 5.25 -2.93
C GLY A 286 8.48 5.86 -2.96
N PHE A 287 7.77 5.81 -4.09
CA PHE A 287 6.38 6.26 -4.20
C PHE A 287 5.46 5.05 -4.40
N ASP A 288 4.26 5.09 -3.82
CA ASP A 288 3.29 4.03 -4.08
C ASP A 288 2.78 4.10 -5.53
N ASP A 289 2.67 2.93 -6.17
CA ASP A 289 2.12 2.81 -7.53
C ASP A 289 0.66 2.35 -7.50
N MET A 290 -0.01 2.48 -8.64
CA MET A 290 -1.44 2.12 -8.80
C MET A 290 -1.64 1.13 -9.93
N ILE A 291 -2.68 0.30 -9.83
CA ILE A 291 -3.10 -0.59 -10.90
C ILE A 291 -4.57 -0.36 -11.30
N VAL A 292 -4.81 -0.26 -12.61
CA VAL A 292 -6.12 0.00 -13.22
C VAL A 292 -6.44 -1.10 -14.22
N GLY A 293 -7.51 -1.86 -13.96
CA GLY A 293 -8.00 -2.92 -14.84
C GLY A 293 -8.96 -2.40 -15.93
N ALA A 294 -8.76 -2.91 -17.15
CA ALA A 294 -9.57 -2.66 -18.35
C ALA A 294 -10.00 -4.01 -18.95
N LEU A 295 -11.06 -4.59 -18.41
CA LEU A 295 -11.41 -6.00 -18.64
C LEU A 295 -11.73 -6.35 -20.11
N GLN A 296 -12.00 -5.35 -20.96
CA GLN A 296 -12.39 -5.52 -22.36
C GLN A 296 -11.32 -4.99 -23.33
N GLY A 297 -10.15 -4.65 -22.80
CA GLY A 297 -8.95 -4.33 -23.57
C GLY A 297 -8.66 -5.39 -24.65
N ALA A 298 -8.18 -4.93 -25.80
CA ALA A 298 -8.07 -5.73 -27.02
C ALA A 298 -6.66 -5.94 -27.56
N ASP A 299 -5.61 -5.46 -26.88
CA ASP A 299 -4.21 -5.59 -27.29
C ASP A 299 -3.74 -7.05 -27.32
N GLY A 300 -4.19 -7.85 -26.35
CA GLY A 300 -3.99 -9.31 -26.31
C GLY A 300 -4.92 -10.10 -27.24
N GLY A 301 -5.89 -9.42 -27.86
CA GLY A 301 -7.00 -10.01 -28.61
C GLY A 301 -8.35 -9.54 -28.08
N ILE A 302 -9.43 -9.74 -28.86
CA ILE A 302 -10.78 -9.28 -28.48
C ILE A 302 -11.15 -9.79 -27.10
N ASP A 303 -11.46 -8.88 -26.17
CA ASP A 303 -11.84 -9.21 -24.79
C ASP A 303 -10.78 -10.03 -24.03
N ALA A 304 -9.51 -9.99 -24.44
CA ALA A 304 -8.43 -10.57 -23.66
C ALA A 304 -8.27 -9.85 -22.32
N GLY A 305 -8.63 -8.56 -22.30
CA GLY A 305 -8.52 -7.68 -21.13
C GLY A 305 -7.08 -7.24 -20.87
N GLU A 306 -6.94 -6.15 -20.13
CA GLU A 306 -5.67 -5.55 -19.77
C GLU A 306 -5.69 -5.02 -18.33
N ALA A 307 -4.51 -4.83 -17.75
CA ALA A 307 -4.32 -3.97 -16.60
C ALA A 307 -3.15 -3.03 -16.85
N TYR A 308 -3.22 -1.83 -16.29
CA TYR A 308 -2.20 -0.80 -16.42
C TYR A 308 -1.67 -0.48 -15.05
N VAL A 309 -0.35 -0.51 -14.89
CA VAL A 309 0.32 0.01 -13.70
C VAL A 309 0.77 1.43 -14.01
N VAL A 310 0.44 2.35 -13.12
CA VAL A 310 0.79 3.77 -13.20
C VAL A 310 1.68 4.08 -12.00
N PHE A 311 2.89 4.58 -12.29
CA PHE A 311 3.88 4.85 -11.25
C PHE A 311 3.57 6.13 -10.45
N GLY A 312 3.86 6.09 -9.15
CA GLY A 312 3.91 7.25 -8.28
C GLY A 312 5.06 8.19 -8.66
N THR A 313 4.98 9.47 -8.30
CA THR A 313 6.05 10.45 -8.52
C THR A 313 5.77 11.80 -7.83
N ASP A 314 6.84 12.46 -7.36
CA ASP A 314 6.82 13.88 -6.95
C ASP A 314 6.94 14.88 -8.13
N GLY A 315 7.25 14.38 -9.33
CA GLY A 315 7.47 15.16 -10.55
C GLY A 315 6.19 15.67 -11.21
N GLY A 316 5.03 15.23 -10.70
CA GLY A 316 3.70 15.51 -11.20
C GLY A 316 3.21 14.52 -12.26
N PHE A 317 1.89 14.45 -12.41
CA PHE A 317 1.22 13.41 -13.21
C PHE A 317 0.70 13.92 -14.55
N GLY A 318 1.06 13.19 -15.61
CA GLY A 318 0.44 13.35 -16.92
C GLY A 318 0.64 14.71 -17.58
N THR A 319 -0.35 15.14 -18.36
CA THR A 319 -0.37 16.44 -19.03
C THR A 319 -1.69 17.19 -18.81
N ALA A 320 -1.63 18.51 -18.84
CA ALA A 320 -2.81 19.34 -18.63
C ALA A 320 -3.75 19.33 -19.85
N VAL A 321 -4.94 18.74 -19.70
CA VAL A 321 -6.00 18.69 -20.71
C VAL A 321 -7.27 19.29 -20.09
N GLY A 322 -7.80 20.36 -20.68
CA GLY A 322 -9.03 20.99 -20.19
C GLY A 322 -8.94 21.59 -18.78
N GLY A 323 -7.73 21.77 -18.22
CA GLY A 323 -7.53 22.23 -16.85
C GLY A 323 -7.35 21.12 -15.82
N ARG A 324 -7.44 19.86 -16.23
CA ARG A 324 -7.21 18.65 -15.44
C ARG A 324 -5.88 18.01 -15.83
N GLN A 325 -5.24 17.29 -14.91
CA GLN A 325 -4.05 16.49 -15.24
C GLN A 325 -4.48 15.11 -15.72
N VAL A 326 -3.93 14.65 -16.84
CA VAL A 326 -4.35 13.41 -17.50
C VAL A 326 -3.15 12.55 -17.87
N ILE A 327 -3.13 11.32 -17.38
CA ILE A 327 -2.34 10.21 -17.90
C ILE A 327 -3.21 9.48 -18.92
N ASP A 328 -2.82 9.54 -20.18
CA ASP A 328 -3.50 8.87 -21.28
C ASP A 328 -2.87 7.48 -21.47
N LEU A 329 -3.63 6.43 -21.19
CA LEU A 329 -3.13 5.04 -21.24
C LEU A 329 -2.69 4.63 -22.65
N SER A 330 -3.27 5.23 -23.71
CA SER A 330 -2.85 4.98 -25.10
C SER A 330 -1.44 5.50 -25.41
N LEU A 331 -0.90 6.37 -24.54
CA LEU A 331 0.42 7.00 -24.65
C LEU A 331 1.29 6.77 -23.42
N LEU A 332 0.97 5.74 -22.61
CA LEU A 332 1.69 5.44 -21.37
C LEU A 332 3.16 5.17 -21.65
N SER A 333 4.04 6.06 -21.17
CA SER A 333 5.48 5.91 -21.33
C SER A 333 6.07 5.01 -20.25
N ALA A 334 7.25 4.44 -20.52
CA ALA A 334 7.96 3.59 -19.55
C ALA A 334 8.33 4.30 -18.23
N ALA A 335 8.35 5.64 -18.21
CA ALA A 335 8.57 6.41 -16.98
C ALA A 335 7.28 6.65 -16.19
N GLN A 336 6.11 6.45 -16.81
CA GLN A 336 4.80 6.62 -16.17
C GLN A 336 4.19 5.29 -15.75
N GLY A 337 4.67 4.17 -16.27
CA GLY A 337 4.09 2.86 -15.99
C GLY A 337 4.25 1.86 -17.13
N PHE A 338 3.43 0.82 -17.10
CA PHE A 338 3.40 -0.23 -18.11
C PHE A 338 2.02 -0.90 -18.19
N ILE A 339 1.82 -1.65 -19.28
CA ILE A 339 0.61 -2.44 -19.54
C ILE A 339 0.88 -3.94 -19.31
N ILE A 340 -0.12 -4.63 -18.75
CA ILE A 340 -0.22 -6.07 -18.60
C ILE A 340 -1.33 -6.53 -19.53
N GLN A 341 -0.95 -7.15 -20.64
CA GLN A 341 -1.88 -7.62 -21.66
C GLN A 341 -2.38 -9.03 -21.30
N GLY A 342 -3.69 -9.26 -21.45
CA GLY A 342 -4.28 -10.60 -21.35
C GLY A 342 -3.73 -11.55 -22.42
N ASP A 343 -3.80 -12.86 -22.14
CA ASP A 343 -3.16 -13.88 -22.97
C ASP A 343 -3.98 -14.19 -24.24
N LEU A 344 -5.24 -14.61 -24.09
CA LEU A 344 -6.11 -15.01 -25.20
C LEU A 344 -7.43 -14.22 -25.25
N PRO A 345 -8.09 -14.17 -26.42
CA PRO A 345 -9.40 -13.53 -26.56
C PRO A 345 -10.46 -14.16 -25.64
N GLY A 346 -11.09 -13.33 -24.81
CA GLY A 346 -12.14 -13.77 -23.87
C GLY A 346 -11.63 -14.10 -22.47
N ASP A 347 -10.35 -13.90 -22.17
CA ASP A 347 -9.79 -14.19 -20.84
C ASP A 347 -10.19 -13.13 -19.79
N PHE A 348 -10.50 -11.91 -20.25
CA PHE A 348 -10.89 -10.77 -19.43
C PHE A 348 -9.91 -10.45 -18.28
N ALA A 349 -8.60 -10.41 -18.57
CA ALA A 349 -7.59 -9.94 -17.64
C ALA A 349 -7.91 -8.51 -17.16
N GLY A 350 -7.57 -8.20 -15.91
CA GLY A 350 -7.89 -6.90 -15.31
C GLY A 350 -9.34 -6.77 -14.82
N VAL A 351 -10.14 -7.84 -14.83
CA VAL A 351 -11.47 -7.82 -14.20
C VAL A 351 -11.41 -7.52 -12.70
N SER A 352 -10.32 -7.94 -12.05
CA SER A 352 -9.95 -7.64 -10.68
C SER A 352 -8.44 -7.49 -10.59
N VAL A 353 -7.97 -6.49 -9.87
CA VAL A 353 -6.55 -6.20 -9.65
C VAL A 353 -6.31 -5.94 -8.17
N SER A 354 -5.12 -6.25 -7.68
CA SER A 354 -4.74 -5.98 -6.28
C SER A 354 -3.23 -5.98 -6.11
N ALA A 355 -2.71 -5.25 -5.12
CA ALA A 355 -1.41 -5.53 -4.56
C ALA A 355 -1.35 -6.97 -4.01
N ALA A 356 -0.24 -7.65 -4.21
CA ALA A 356 0.08 -8.93 -3.58
C ALA A 356 1.01 -8.76 -2.37
N GLY A 357 1.58 -7.55 -2.20
CA GLY A 357 2.70 -7.29 -1.28
C GLY A 357 3.99 -7.88 -1.82
N ASP A 358 5.08 -7.81 -1.07
CA ASP A 358 6.34 -8.48 -1.45
C ASP A 358 6.26 -9.97 -1.10
N ILE A 359 5.84 -10.81 -2.05
CA ILE A 359 5.62 -12.24 -1.81
C ILE A 359 6.87 -13.08 -2.03
N ASN A 360 7.90 -12.51 -2.64
CA ASN A 360 9.16 -13.19 -2.94
C ASN A 360 10.33 -12.70 -2.04
N SER A 361 10.09 -11.69 -1.20
CA SER A 361 11.02 -11.05 -0.27
C SER A 361 12.20 -10.36 -0.96
N ASP A 362 11.98 -9.70 -2.10
CA ASP A 362 12.99 -8.91 -2.80
C ASP A 362 12.89 -7.40 -2.56
N GLY A 363 11.86 -6.98 -1.81
CA GLY A 363 11.67 -5.62 -1.35
C GLY A 363 10.87 -4.74 -2.26
N PHE A 364 10.35 -5.27 -3.36
CA PHE A 364 9.44 -4.57 -4.23
C PHE A 364 8.02 -5.10 -3.99
N ALA A 365 7.03 -4.24 -4.14
CA ALA A 365 5.66 -4.71 -4.10
C ALA A 365 5.38 -5.58 -5.34
N ASP A 366 4.74 -6.72 -5.13
CA ASP A 366 4.22 -7.57 -6.20
C ASP A 366 2.73 -7.27 -6.41
N LEU A 367 2.21 -7.64 -7.57
CA LEU A 367 0.80 -7.41 -7.93
C LEU A 367 0.15 -8.67 -8.47
N ILE A 368 -1.19 -8.71 -8.41
CA ILE A 368 -2.00 -9.81 -8.93
C ILE A 368 -3.13 -9.30 -9.83
N VAL A 369 -3.31 -9.95 -10.97
CA VAL A 369 -4.33 -9.64 -11.98
C VAL A 369 -5.19 -10.88 -12.21
N GLY A 370 -6.50 -10.77 -12.00
CA GLY A 370 -7.45 -11.83 -12.31
C GLY A 370 -7.90 -11.79 -13.78
N ALA A 371 -8.04 -12.97 -14.38
CA ALA A 371 -8.57 -13.19 -15.72
C ALA A 371 -9.57 -14.37 -15.65
N HIS A 372 -10.81 -14.08 -15.29
CA HIS A 372 -11.77 -15.13 -14.95
C HIS A 372 -12.23 -16.00 -16.14
N GLY A 373 -11.94 -15.59 -17.38
CA GLY A 373 -12.38 -16.26 -18.59
C GLY A 373 -11.34 -17.15 -19.25
N GLY A 374 -10.09 -17.19 -18.79
CA GLY A 374 -9.09 -17.90 -19.57
C GLY A 374 -9.14 -19.42 -19.43
N ASP A 375 -8.43 -20.02 -20.38
CA ASP A 375 -8.67 -21.36 -20.87
C ASP A 375 -7.53 -22.36 -20.57
N ASP A 376 -6.45 -21.94 -19.90
CA ASP A 376 -5.26 -22.78 -19.68
C ASP A 376 -5.57 -24.01 -18.79
N GLY A 377 -6.55 -23.86 -17.90
CA GLY A 377 -7.11 -24.93 -17.07
C GLY A 377 -8.27 -25.71 -17.72
N GLY A 378 -8.69 -25.35 -18.93
CA GLY A 378 -9.94 -25.75 -19.59
C GLY A 378 -10.87 -24.56 -19.82
N ILE A 379 -11.95 -24.74 -20.60
CA ILE A 379 -12.86 -23.66 -21.01
C ILE A 379 -13.35 -22.83 -19.81
N ASP A 380 -13.07 -21.53 -19.80
CA ASP A 380 -13.39 -20.55 -18.77
C ASP A 380 -13.03 -21.05 -17.34
N ALA A 381 -11.90 -21.73 -17.21
CA ALA A 381 -11.40 -22.18 -15.91
C ALA A 381 -10.91 -21.02 -15.05
N GLY A 382 -10.46 -19.94 -15.71
CA GLY A 382 -9.94 -18.71 -15.14
C GLY A 382 -8.50 -18.82 -14.64
N GLU A 383 -7.82 -17.68 -14.63
CA GLU A 383 -6.44 -17.50 -14.21
C GLU A 383 -6.31 -16.32 -13.23
N ALA A 384 -5.21 -16.34 -12.50
CA ALA A 384 -4.69 -15.19 -11.79
C ALA A 384 -3.18 -15.12 -12.06
N TYR A 385 -2.72 -13.97 -12.56
CA TYR A 385 -1.33 -13.70 -12.87
C TYR A 385 -0.71 -12.93 -11.72
N VAL A 386 0.39 -13.43 -11.16
CA VAL A 386 1.20 -12.70 -10.18
C VAL A 386 2.44 -12.17 -10.88
N LEU A 387 2.72 -10.88 -10.70
CA LEU A 387 3.84 -10.19 -11.31
C LEU A 387 4.73 -9.61 -10.21
N PHE A 388 6.03 -9.91 -10.26
CA PHE A 388 7.01 -9.53 -9.24
C PHE A 388 7.68 -8.16 -9.44
N GLY A 389 7.49 -7.20 -8.53
CA GLY A 389 8.06 -5.86 -8.66
C GLY A 389 9.57 -5.83 -8.95
N GLY A 390 10.05 -4.73 -9.51
CA GLY A 390 11.48 -4.49 -9.65
C GLY A 390 11.84 -3.33 -10.59
N PRO A 391 13.08 -2.82 -10.47
CA PRO A 391 13.49 -1.53 -11.01
C PRO A 391 13.78 -1.52 -12.53
N ALA A 392 13.52 -2.66 -13.20
CA ALA A 392 13.66 -2.83 -14.64
C ALA A 392 12.51 -3.65 -15.24
N GLY A 393 11.33 -3.60 -14.62
CA GLY A 393 10.18 -4.36 -15.07
C GLY A 393 10.42 -5.87 -14.95
N PHE A 394 10.50 -6.36 -13.72
CA PHE A 394 10.38 -7.79 -13.39
C PHE A 394 11.59 -8.69 -13.74
N THR A 395 12.72 -8.17 -14.25
CA THR A 395 13.84 -9.03 -14.71
C THR A 395 15.26 -8.50 -14.41
N LEU A 396 15.63 -8.42 -13.12
CA LEU A 396 17.05 -8.33 -12.76
C LEU A 396 17.71 -9.72 -12.86
N PRO A 397 18.90 -9.86 -13.49
CA PRO A 397 19.67 -11.09 -13.37
C PRO A 397 20.02 -11.36 -11.90
N GLN A 398 19.82 -12.60 -11.46
CA GLN A 398 20.04 -12.98 -10.06
C GLN A 398 21.39 -13.68 -9.88
N VAL A 399 22.15 -13.22 -8.90
CA VAL A 399 23.35 -13.88 -8.37
C VAL A 399 23.02 -14.36 -6.96
N ALA A 400 22.81 -15.66 -6.80
CA ALA A 400 22.43 -16.26 -5.52
C ALA A 400 23.54 -17.12 -4.93
N GLY A 401 23.76 -16.96 -3.63
CA GLY A 401 24.59 -17.82 -2.81
C GLY A 401 23.83 -19.07 -2.34
N THR A 402 24.33 -19.66 -1.28
CA THR A 402 23.95 -20.97 -0.78
C THR A 402 23.49 -20.88 0.67
N SER A 403 23.86 -21.86 1.49
CA SER A 403 23.56 -21.89 2.93
C SER A 403 24.80 -21.81 3.79
N GLY A 404 25.95 -21.51 3.18
CA GLY A 404 27.18 -21.22 3.87
C GLY A 404 27.76 -19.93 3.34
N ASN A 405 28.85 -19.49 3.97
CA ASN A 405 29.48 -18.21 3.69
C ASN A 405 29.98 -18.12 2.23
N ASP A 406 29.31 -17.32 1.44
CA ASP A 406 29.56 -17.09 0.03
C ASP A 406 30.19 -15.71 -0.20
N ALA A 407 30.93 -15.60 -1.31
CA ALA A 407 31.46 -14.34 -1.80
C ALA A 407 30.91 -14.13 -3.20
N LEU A 408 29.88 -13.29 -3.30
CA LEU A 408 29.16 -12.99 -4.51
C LEU A 408 29.67 -11.67 -5.08
N THR A 409 29.83 -11.63 -6.39
CA THR A 409 30.25 -10.43 -7.11
C THR A 409 29.37 -10.28 -8.33
N GLY A 410 28.63 -9.19 -8.38
CA GLY A 410 27.83 -8.81 -9.52
C GLY A 410 28.68 -8.27 -10.68
N SER A 411 28.00 -7.75 -11.68
CA SER A 411 28.59 -7.17 -12.88
C SER A 411 28.43 -5.65 -12.89
N ALA A 412 28.32 -5.03 -14.06
CA ALA A 412 28.13 -3.58 -14.19
C ALA A 412 26.68 -3.22 -14.59
N VAL A 413 25.79 -4.22 -14.60
CA VAL A 413 24.35 -4.05 -14.86
C VAL A 413 23.62 -4.25 -13.55
N ALA A 414 22.44 -3.63 -13.43
CA ALA A 414 21.56 -3.84 -12.28
C ALA A 414 21.23 -5.33 -12.12
N GLU A 415 21.50 -5.88 -10.95
CA GLU A 415 21.33 -7.28 -10.59
C GLU A 415 20.70 -7.44 -9.21
N ARG A 416 20.24 -8.66 -8.92
CA ARG A 416 19.80 -9.05 -7.58
C ARG A 416 20.82 -10.00 -6.96
N LEU A 417 21.53 -9.55 -5.93
CA LEU A 417 22.50 -10.36 -5.19
C LEU A 417 21.85 -10.86 -3.89
N ILE A 418 21.72 -12.19 -3.77
CA ILE A 418 21.10 -12.84 -2.60
C ILE A 418 22.15 -13.71 -1.92
N GLY A 419 22.53 -13.39 -0.69
CA GLY A 419 23.53 -14.13 0.11
C GLY A 419 23.02 -15.53 0.44
N GLY A 420 21.92 -15.60 1.18
CA GLY A 420 21.27 -16.86 1.55
C GLY A 420 21.39 -17.10 3.05
N LEU A 421 21.94 -18.23 3.46
CA LEU A 421 22.31 -18.43 4.87
C LEU A 421 23.83 -18.41 4.99
N GLY A 422 24.33 -18.00 6.15
CA GLY A 422 25.77 -17.88 6.39
C GLY A 422 26.19 -16.42 6.36
N ASN A 423 27.47 -16.18 6.64
CA ASN A 423 28.01 -14.83 6.64
C ASN A 423 28.60 -14.54 5.26
N ASP A 424 27.88 -13.78 4.46
CA ASP A 424 28.11 -13.58 3.05
C ASP A 424 28.79 -12.24 2.75
N LEU A 425 29.54 -12.19 1.65
CA LEU A 425 30.11 -10.97 1.09
C LEU A 425 29.46 -10.72 -0.27
N LEU A 426 28.68 -9.64 -0.38
CA LEU A 426 27.95 -9.25 -1.57
C LEU A 426 28.61 -8.01 -2.17
N ILE A 427 29.18 -8.11 -3.37
CA ILE A 427 29.88 -7.01 -4.04
C ILE A 427 29.12 -6.64 -5.32
N GLY A 428 28.58 -5.42 -5.42
CA GLY A 428 27.75 -5.02 -6.57
C GLY A 428 28.48 -5.08 -7.91
N GLY A 429 29.63 -4.39 -7.99
CA GLY A 429 30.43 -4.32 -9.23
C GLY A 429 30.00 -3.22 -10.20
N GLY A 430 28.86 -2.57 -9.97
CA GLY A 430 28.31 -1.43 -10.70
C GLY A 430 26.91 -1.70 -11.23
N GLY A 431 26.21 -0.66 -11.70
CA GLY A 431 24.75 -0.72 -11.87
C GLY A 431 24.04 -0.32 -10.57
N ALA A 432 22.72 -0.25 -10.60
CA ALA A 432 21.91 -0.07 -9.41
C ALA A 432 21.40 -1.45 -8.99
N ASP A 433 21.99 -2.02 -7.94
CA ASP A 433 21.74 -3.41 -7.54
C ASP A 433 20.72 -3.51 -6.40
N VAL A 434 20.14 -4.71 -6.24
CA VAL A 434 19.33 -5.11 -5.09
C VAL A 434 20.13 -6.12 -4.28
N PHE A 435 20.40 -5.82 -3.02
CA PHE A 435 21.16 -6.68 -2.11
C PHE A 435 20.23 -7.27 -1.05
N VAL A 436 20.30 -8.60 -0.89
CA VAL A 436 19.60 -9.34 0.16
C VAL A 436 20.61 -10.24 0.87
N GLY A 437 21.06 -9.85 2.07
CA GLY A 437 21.94 -10.65 2.93
C GLY A 437 21.28 -11.94 3.38
N ALA A 438 20.03 -11.79 3.85
CA ALA A 438 19.19 -12.84 4.43
C ALA A 438 19.62 -13.25 5.85
N ALA A 439 20.32 -14.36 6.10
CA ALA A 439 20.62 -14.74 7.49
C ALA A 439 22.09 -15.05 7.74
N GLY A 440 22.72 -14.26 8.60
CA GLY A 440 24.12 -14.34 8.99
C GLY A 440 24.66 -12.93 9.18
N ASP A 441 25.94 -12.81 9.52
CA ASP A 441 26.58 -11.48 9.58
C ASP A 441 27.18 -11.16 8.21
N ASP A 442 26.45 -10.40 7.40
CA ASP A 442 26.75 -10.16 5.99
C ASP A 442 27.49 -8.83 5.78
N ILE A 443 28.24 -8.77 4.67
CA ILE A 443 28.90 -7.55 4.22
C ILE A 443 28.38 -7.21 2.82
N VAL A 444 27.74 -6.06 2.69
CA VAL A 444 27.26 -5.49 1.43
C VAL A 444 28.22 -4.40 0.99
N ASP A 445 29.02 -4.66 -0.05
CA ASP A 445 29.90 -3.68 -0.70
C ASP A 445 29.26 -3.20 -2.00
N ILE A 446 28.62 -2.03 -1.94
CA ILE A 446 27.99 -1.40 -3.12
C ILE A 446 29.04 -0.92 -4.14
N GLY A 447 30.33 -0.92 -3.79
CA GLY A 447 31.40 -0.45 -4.64
C GLY A 447 31.25 1.02 -5.01
N ALA A 448 31.41 1.33 -6.31
CA ALA A 448 31.18 2.66 -6.88
C ALA A 448 29.88 2.75 -7.70
N GLY A 449 29.00 1.74 -7.57
CA GLY A 449 27.69 1.70 -8.21
C GLY A 449 26.61 2.35 -7.35
N ASP A 450 25.45 2.55 -7.96
CA ASP A 450 24.23 2.92 -7.24
C ASP A 450 23.62 1.64 -6.63
N PHE A 451 22.53 1.76 -5.88
CA PHE A 451 21.72 0.63 -5.44
C PHE A 451 20.25 1.04 -5.46
N PHE A 452 19.38 0.06 -5.67
CA PHE A 452 17.94 0.24 -5.48
C PHE A 452 17.55 -0.09 -4.04
N ARG A 453 18.06 -1.22 -3.53
CA ARG A 453 17.73 -1.67 -2.18
C ARG A 453 18.86 -2.47 -1.54
N ILE A 454 18.99 -2.31 -0.24
CA ILE A 454 19.89 -3.08 0.62
C ILE A 454 19.07 -3.59 1.79
N ASP A 455 19.00 -4.92 1.91
CA ASP A 455 18.40 -5.62 3.03
C ASP A 455 19.45 -6.54 3.64
N GLY A 456 19.99 -6.19 4.80
CA GLY A 456 20.94 -7.04 5.52
C GLY A 456 20.28 -8.32 6.04
N GLY A 457 18.99 -8.27 6.35
CA GLY A 457 18.25 -9.40 6.90
C GLY A 457 18.47 -9.58 8.41
N THR A 458 18.78 -10.80 8.83
CA THR A 458 19.01 -11.13 10.25
C THR A 458 20.48 -11.40 10.52
N GLY A 459 21.06 -10.66 11.45
CA GLY A 459 22.44 -10.85 11.85
C GLY A 459 23.03 -9.55 12.33
N SER A 460 24.34 -9.38 12.18
CA SER A 460 25.02 -8.10 12.33
C SER A 460 25.60 -7.72 10.98
N ASP A 461 24.84 -6.97 10.21
CA ASP A 461 25.13 -6.73 8.80
C ASP A 461 25.86 -5.40 8.59
N THR A 462 26.80 -5.37 7.64
CA THR A 462 27.67 -4.22 7.40
C THR A 462 27.55 -3.73 5.96
N LEU A 463 27.10 -2.49 5.78
CA LEU A 463 27.19 -1.76 4.52
C LEU A 463 28.58 -1.13 4.38
N LYS A 464 29.32 -1.54 3.37
CA LYS A 464 30.60 -0.96 3.00
C LYS A 464 30.44 0.07 1.90
N VAL A 465 30.91 1.30 2.16
CA VAL A 465 30.77 2.45 1.27
C VAL A 465 32.15 2.84 0.72
N SER A 466 32.24 3.01 -0.60
CA SER A 466 33.51 3.35 -1.28
C SER A 466 33.48 4.71 -2.00
N GLY A 467 32.49 5.56 -1.71
CA GLY A 467 32.31 6.90 -2.26
C GLY A 467 31.55 7.82 -1.30
N ASP A 468 31.31 9.06 -1.72
CA ASP A 468 30.47 10.00 -0.97
C ASP A 468 29.01 9.51 -0.99
N LEU A 469 28.31 9.58 0.14
CA LEU A 469 26.93 9.10 0.25
C LEU A 469 26.10 9.97 1.21
N ASP A 470 24.97 10.45 0.73
CA ASP A 470 24.02 11.23 1.52
C ASP A 470 22.80 10.37 1.86
N PHE A 471 22.73 9.92 3.11
CA PHE A 471 21.63 9.09 3.60
C PHE A 471 20.32 9.89 3.79
N THR A 472 20.39 11.22 3.83
CA THR A 472 19.18 12.06 3.92
C THR A 472 18.45 12.17 2.58
N ALA A 473 19.11 11.78 1.49
CA ALA A 473 18.56 11.73 0.14
C ALA A 473 18.11 10.33 -0.29
N ILE A 474 18.20 9.33 0.60
CA ILE A 474 17.82 7.94 0.34
C ILE A 474 16.46 7.69 0.99
N GLY A 475 15.51 7.12 0.24
CA GLY A 475 14.18 6.76 0.75
C GLY A 475 14.25 5.81 1.95
N GLY A 476 13.36 5.99 2.92
CA GLY A 476 13.42 5.33 4.23
C GLY A 476 13.35 3.79 4.23
N SER A 477 13.01 3.18 3.10
CA SER A 477 12.93 1.72 2.90
C SER A 477 14.08 1.14 2.06
N ALA A 478 14.92 1.98 1.45
CA ALA A 478 15.95 1.54 0.50
C ALA A 478 17.16 0.89 1.18
N ILE A 479 17.42 1.18 2.47
CA ILE A 479 18.42 0.49 3.28
C ILE A 479 17.74 0.04 4.56
N ILE A 480 17.71 -1.27 4.80
CA ILE A 480 17.17 -1.84 6.03
C ILE A 480 18.04 -2.98 6.56
N GLY A 481 17.94 -3.24 7.86
CA GLY A 481 18.61 -4.37 8.50
C GLY A 481 20.13 -4.26 8.45
N ILE A 482 20.66 -3.03 8.50
CA ILE A 482 22.11 -2.78 8.56
C ILE A 482 22.48 -2.25 9.94
N GLU A 483 23.43 -2.91 10.60
CA GLU A 483 23.95 -2.51 11.92
C GLU A 483 25.27 -1.74 11.84
N GLY A 484 26.01 -1.87 10.73
CA GLY A 484 27.30 -1.22 10.52
C GLY A 484 27.40 -0.52 9.18
N ILE A 485 27.97 0.68 9.18
CA ILE A 485 28.45 1.38 7.98
C ILE A 485 29.97 1.47 8.08
N ASP A 486 30.68 1.02 7.05
CA ASP A 486 32.13 1.00 6.98
C ASP A 486 32.62 1.73 5.73
N SER A 487 33.26 2.90 5.90
CA SER A 487 33.92 3.65 4.82
C SER A 487 35.44 3.44 4.78
N THR A 488 36.00 2.55 5.59
CA THR A 488 37.46 2.41 5.74
C THR A 488 38.14 1.87 4.47
N GLY A 489 39.39 2.28 4.26
CA GLY A 489 40.25 1.76 3.20
C GLY A 489 40.01 2.33 1.81
N ASN A 490 39.16 3.36 1.67
CA ASN A 490 38.69 3.88 0.38
C ASN A 490 39.08 5.35 0.09
N GLY A 491 39.90 5.98 0.92
CA GLY A 491 40.38 7.35 0.69
C GLY A 491 39.71 8.36 1.60
N ALA A 492 39.26 9.49 1.04
CA ALA A 492 38.47 10.47 1.77
C ALA A 492 37.04 10.41 1.25
N GLN A 493 36.09 10.07 2.13
CA GLN A 493 34.67 9.93 1.84
C GLN A 493 33.89 11.01 2.61
N ALA A 494 32.82 11.53 2.00
CA ALA A 494 31.85 12.39 2.69
C ALA A 494 30.54 11.65 2.90
N LEU A 495 30.15 11.48 4.16
CA LEU A 495 28.88 10.89 4.56
C LEU A 495 27.97 11.94 5.20
N THR A 496 26.68 11.92 4.88
CA THR A 496 25.67 12.77 5.53
C THR A 496 24.59 11.88 6.13
N LEU A 497 24.32 12.02 7.44
CA LEU A 497 23.25 11.31 8.14
C LEU A 497 22.45 12.29 8.99
N ASP A 498 21.14 12.06 9.09
CA ASP A 498 20.26 12.72 10.03
C ASP A 498 19.57 11.73 10.98
N ILE A 499 18.73 12.25 11.87
CA ILE A 499 18.00 11.42 12.83
C ILE A 499 17.09 10.43 12.11
N ASP A 500 16.41 10.87 11.05
CA ASP A 500 15.40 10.07 10.37
C ASP A 500 16.06 8.93 9.59
N ALA A 501 17.18 9.18 8.91
CA ALA A 501 18.00 8.16 8.25
C ALA A 501 18.52 7.09 9.23
N VAL A 502 19.01 7.49 10.41
CA VAL A 502 19.48 6.53 11.42
C VAL A 502 18.34 5.64 11.93
N LEU A 503 17.13 6.20 12.07
CA LEU A 503 15.96 5.43 12.49
C LEU A 503 15.42 4.53 11.36
N ALA A 504 15.51 4.99 10.10
CA ALA A 504 15.03 4.28 8.92
C ALA A 504 15.86 3.04 8.57
N ILE A 505 17.20 3.12 8.65
CA ILE A 505 18.10 1.98 8.41
C ILE A 505 17.76 0.77 9.31
N GLY A 506 17.14 1.05 10.46
CA GLY A 506 16.42 0.04 11.21
C GLY A 506 17.31 -1.06 11.77
N ALA A 507 18.46 -0.72 12.36
CA ALA A 507 19.31 -1.66 13.08
C ALA A 507 18.44 -2.51 14.02
N THR A 508 18.30 -3.81 13.73
CA THR A 508 17.32 -4.67 14.42
C THR A 508 17.96 -5.46 15.56
N ASN A 509 19.29 -5.54 15.59
CA ASN A 509 20.00 -6.42 16.51
C ASN A 509 20.63 -5.71 17.72
N ARG A 510 20.59 -6.39 18.87
CA ARG A 510 20.64 -5.76 20.22
C ARG A 510 22.01 -5.65 20.88
N ASP A 511 23.12 -5.97 20.21
CA ASP A 511 24.40 -6.09 20.93
C ASP A 511 25.68 -5.82 20.12
N VAL A 512 25.66 -4.87 19.18
CA VAL A 512 26.85 -4.59 18.35
C VAL A 512 28.01 -4.00 19.18
N LEU A 513 27.71 -3.37 20.32
CA LEU A 513 28.71 -2.80 21.25
C LEU A 513 28.93 -3.61 22.54
N GLY A 514 28.33 -4.81 22.69
CA GLY A 514 28.41 -5.58 23.95
C GLY A 514 27.53 -5.01 25.08
N THR A 515 26.57 -4.14 24.74
CA THR A 515 25.55 -3.59 25.63
C THR A 515 24.21 -4.28 25.40
N THR A 516 23.68 -4.96 26.41
CA THR A 516 22.54 -5.90 26.34
C THR A 516 21.15 -5.31 25.96
N ALA A 517 21.04 -4.12 25.37
CA ALA A 517 19.73 -3.47 25.21
C ALA A 517 19.54 -2.46 24.07
N ASP A 518 20.55 -2.09 23.28
CA ASP A 518 20.42 -0.94 22.36
C ASP A 518 20.65 -1.33 20.89
N ASN A 519 19.73 -0.92 20.03
CA ASN A 519 19.87 -0.94 18.57
C ASN A 519 20.73 0.28 18.20
N VAL A 520 22.02 0.07 17.95
CA VAL A 520 22.97 1.16 17.69
C VAL A 520 23.60 0.95 16.32
N LEU A 521 23.39 1.90 15.42
CA LEU A 521 24.10 1.95 14.14
C LEU A 521 25.56 2.33 14.38
N ILE A 522 26.51 1.54 13.89
CA ILE A 522 27.94 1.80 14.04
C ILE A 522 28.51 2.36 12.74
N LEU A 523 29.15 3.52 12.81
CA LEU A 523 29.88 4.12 11.69
C LEU A 523 31.38 3.99 11.91
N ARG A 524 32.07 3.37 10.96
CA ARG A 524 33.52 3.27 10.89
C ARG A 524 34.03 4.00 9.66
N GLY A 525 35.10 4.77 9.82
CA GLY A 525 35.75 5.48 8.74
C GLY A 525 37.21 5.75 9.08
N ASP A 526 37.93 6.29 8.11
CA ASP A 526 39.34 6.66 8.25
C ASP A 526 39.49 8.14 8.61
N ALA A 527 40.70 8.53 9.05
CA ALA A 527 41.03 9.90 9.44
C ALA A 527 40.87 10.98 8.34
N ALA A 528 40.58 10.56 7.11
CA ALA A 528 40.35 11.44 5.97
C ALA A 528 38.86 11.62 5.64
N ASP A 529 37.99 10.80 6.23
CA ASP A 529 36.56 10.83 5.98
C ASP A 529 35.90 11.98 6.74
N SER A 530 34.92 12.61 6.13
CA SER A 530 34.08 13.63 6.75
C SER A 530 32.67 13.12 6.96
N LEU A 531 32.07 13.51 8.08
CA LEU A 531 30.71 13.13 8.43
C LEU A 531 29.92 14.39 8.83
N ASP A 532 28.83 14.65 8.12
CA ASP A 532 27.80 15.62 8.50
C ASP A 532 26.69 14.89 9.27
N LEU A 533 26.46 15.32 10.52
CA LEU A 533 25.43 14.78 11.41
C LEU A 533 24.37 15.83 11.68
N THR A 534 23.35 15.88 10.84
CA THR A 534 22.27 16.85 11.01
C THR A 534 21.24 16.33 12.03
N GLY A 535 20.60 17.23 12.77
CA GLY A 535 19.64 16.88 13.82
C GLY A 535 20.24 16.33 15.11
N PHE A 536 21.49 15.83 15.10
CA PHE A 536 22.18 15.34 16.29
C PHE A 536 22.80 16.48 17.13
N GLY A 537 22.80 16.29 18.45
CA GLY A 537 23.54 17.13 19.38
C GLY A 537 25.02 16.72 19.50
N THR A 538 25.71 17.23 20.51
CA THR A 538 27.06 16.75 20.84
C THR A 538 27.03 15.31 21.34
N ALA A 539 28.08 14.54 21.08
CA ALA A 539 28.25 13.19 21.62
C ALA A 539 28.03 13.15 23.14
N ALA A 540 27.27 12.15 23.61
CA ALA A 540 26.92 11.97 25.01
C ALA A 540 28.05 11.31 25.82
N SER A 541 28.82 10.41 25.19
CA SER A 541 29.95 9.71 25.79
C SER A 541 30.80 9.02 24.71
N THR A 542 31.96 8.48 25.08
CA THR A 542 32.84 7.73 24.18
C THR A 542 33.09 6.32 24.72
N ILE A 543 33.15 5.31 23.86
CA ILE A 543 33.45 3.91 24.21
C ILE A 543 34.52 3.31 23.30
N ALA A 544 35.41 2.49 23.86
CA ALA A 544 36.36 1.70 23.08
C ALA A 544 35.74 0.34 22.72
N PHE A 545 35.59 0.03 21.44
CA PHE A 545 35.07 -1.25 20.96
C PHE A 545 35.84 -1.70 19.72
N GLY A 546 36.17 -2.99 19.62
CA GLY A 546 36.86 -3.52 18.43
C GLY A 546 38.23 -2.90 18.10
N GLY A 547 38.85 -2.14 19.02
CA GLY A 547 40.11 -1.43 18.79
C GLY A 547 39.96 0.00 18.25
N VAL A 548 38.73 0.51 18.17
CA VAL A 548 38.38 1.87 17.75
C VAL A 548 37.62 2.55 18.91
N ASP A 549 37.83 3.86 19.09
CA ASP A 549 37.03 4.67 20.00
C ASP A 549 35.82 5.23 19.24
N TYR A 550 34.63 5.17 19.85
CA TYR A 550 33.37 5.62 19.26
C TYR A 550 32.72 6.69 20.12
N ASP A 551 32.35 7.81 19.51
CA ASP A 551 31.48 8.81 20.09
C ASP A 551 30.01 8.38 19.95
N LEU A 552 29.29 8.38 21.07
CA LEU A 552 27.92 7.88 21.18
C LEU A 552 26.92 9.03 21.14
N TYR A 553 25.98 8.97 20.21
CA TYR A 553 24.92 9.95 20.01
C TYR A 553 23.57 9.39 20.45
N GLN A 554 22.74 10.27 21.02
CA GLN A 554 21.48 9.88 21.66
C GLN A 554 20.28 10.63 21.11
N ILE A 555 19.16 9.92 20.99
CA ILE A 555 17.83 10.48 20.75
C ILE A 555 16.97 10.19 21.97
N ALA A 556 16.33 11.23 22.54
CA ALA A 556 15.50 11.11 23.74
C ALA A 556 16.17 10.34 24.91
N GLY A 557 17.50 10.42 25.03
CA GLY A 557 18.29 9.76 26.07
C GLY A 557 18.63 8.29 25.82
N ARG A 558 18.32 7.75 24.64
CA ARG A 558 18.77 6.41 24.19
C ARG A 558 19.88 6.55 23.17
N THR A 559 20.93 5.74 23.29
CA THR A 559 22.00 5.67 22.29
C THR A 559 21.47 5.00 21.03
N VAL A 560 21.67 5.65 19.88
CA VAL A 560 21.19 5.16 18.58
C VAL A 560 22.29 5.08 17.54
N LEU A 561 23.38 5.82 17.73
CA LEU A 561 24.45 5.97 16.77
C LEU A 561 25.80 5.99 17.49
N ALA A 562 26.76 5.22 16.99
CA ALA A 562 28.14 5.18 17.46
C ALA A 562 29.08 5.51 16.30
N VAL A 563 29.77 6.65 16.36
CA VAL A 563 30.62 7.16 15.29
C VAL A 563 32.08 7.01 15.68
N GLY A 564 32.88 6.35 14.85
CA GLY A 564 34.32 6.24 15.06
C GLY A 564 34.98 7.62 15.18
N THR A 565 35.85 7.81 16.17
CA THR A 565 36.51 9.10 16.42
C THR A 565 37.49 9.53 15.32
N ASP A 566 37.72 8.67 14.34
CA ASP A 566 38.55 8.96 13.18
C ASP A 566 37.85 9.88 12.15
N PHE A 567 36.50 9.97 12.15
CA PHE A 567 35.79 10.90 11.27
C PHE A 567 36.09 12.37 11.57
N ILE A 568 36.18 13.18 10.52
CA ILE A 568 36.16 14.64 10.60
C ILE A 568 34.70 15.10 10.59
N LEU A 569 34.16 15.50 11.74
CA LEU A 569 32.81 16.07 11.81
C LEU A 569 32.76 17.44 11.11
N ALA A 570 31.80 17.61 10.20
CA ALA A 570 31.62 18.81 9.37
C ALA A 570 30.95 19.97 10.12
#